data_AF-A0A939WLM7-F1
#
_entry.id   AF-A0A939WLM7-F1
#
_cell.length_a   1.000
_cell.length_b   1.000
_cell.length_c   1.000
_cell.angle_alpha   90.00
_cell.angle_beta   90.00
_cell.angle_gamma   90.00
#
_symmetry.space_group_name_H-M   'P 1'
#
loop_
_entity.id
_entity.type
_entity.pdbx_description
1 polymer ?
#
loop_
_entity_poly.entity_id
_entity_poly.type
_entity_poly.pdbx_seq_one_letter_code
_entity_poly.pdbx_strand_id
1 'polypeptide(L)'
;SELAPGLGVQIWYCFGERTNTFFRFHMFVDEDGFQIQQTGYSNKTCKVKLIDLSKKLDDTKLQRNWTDAQIVVHSVVCDRLHPENSLVHIIASRGGIGASEINCGTLNFDIPYVVVAGSAWKELCSLAKAYNAVVECGKDLTLSFIESPYDLQNEYSEESCFSLNENEITHYRFFNNRDKYANNVRLKYTRYVQTERQELWSYSDAPVWYDEDMQPYYPFTDDSRKIISDTDYQAVYTAKNHEGKTRNVVYADSLDSEQDFLDAMEVTGEDKPVVIQYDTTTYRDRAIVQLGRDGKLIGLRKASITGRAIISETNYSVFVKDDDEIAAHGQIVKNVTSKFLSDDLFENEPFCERRAKDELKKCVNCKGGYYLTTFLPLIHARVGAFMDIRLNGQSGFKKVRIDELTFRYKKEDAFSSEIWVTRV
;
A
#
# COMPACT_ATOMS: atom_id res chain seq x y z
N SER A 1 17.11 34.43 7.79
CA SER A 1 16.63 33.09 7.45
C SER A 1 15.50 32.77 8.41
N GLU A 2 14.27 32.88 7.93
CA GLU A 2 13.10 32.94 8.80
C GLU A 2 12.79 31.61 9.46
N LEU A 3 12.29 31.73 10.68
CA LEU A 3 11.89 30.69 11.61
C LEU A 3 10.64 29.94 11.12
N ALA A 4 10.75 29.28 9.97
CA ALA A 4 9.61 28.76 9.21
C ALA A 4 9.28 27.29 9.55
N PRO A 5 8.01 26.88 9.43
CA PRO A 5 7.59 25.48 9.46
C PRO A 5 8.36 24.60 8.48
N GLY A 6 8.52 23.32 8.81
CA GLY A 6 9.15 22.32 7.96
C GLY A 6 10.69 22.41 7.86
N LEU A 7 11.31 23.39 8.52
CA LEU A 7 12.77 23.54 8.57
C LEU A 7 13.40 22.30 9.22
N GLY A 8 14.42 21.73 8.57
CA GLY A 8 15.21 20.63 9.11
C GLY A 8 16.06 21.09 10.30
N VAL A 9 15.99 20.34 11.39
CA VAL A 9 16.73 20.58 12.64
C VAL A 9 17.55 19.35 12.96
N GLN A 10 18.86 19.56 13.10
CA GLN A 10 19.81 18.51 13.47
C GLN A 10 20.10 18.58 14.97
N ILE A 11 19.79 17.51 15.69
CA ILE A 11 20.06 17.40 17.12
C ILE A 11 21.36 16.61 17.34
N TRP A 12 22.32 17.27 17.97
CA TRP A 12 23.61 16.71 18.35
C TRP A 12 23.66 16.52 19.86
N TYR A 13 24.13 15.36 20.29
CA TYR A 13 24.39 15.11 21.70
C TYR A 13 25.89 15.06 21.93
N CYS A 14 26.30 15.61 23.06
CA CYS A 14 27.69 15.62 23.52
C CYS A 14 27.77 14.83 24.82
N PHE A 15 28.66 13.86 24.93
CA PHE A 15 28.99 13.24 26.20
C PHE A 15 30.25 13.90 26.78
N GLY A 16 30.19 14.39 28.03
CA GLY A 16 31.33 15.01 28.71
C GLY A 16 31.72 16.40 28.19
N GLU A 17 33.02 16.68 28.14
CA GLU A 17 33.60 18.01 27.81
C GLU A 17 33.54 18.40 26.31
N ARG A 18 32.41 18.15 25.65
CA ARG A 18 32.11 18.58 24.26
C ARG A 18 33.08 18.08 23.17
N THR A 19 34.08 17.26 23.48
CA THR A 19 35.04 16.71 22.52
C THR A 19 34.46 15.57 21.69
N ASN A 20 33.48 14.84 22.22
CA ASN A 20 32.78 13.75 21.52
C ASN A 20 31.32 14.13 21.26
N THR A 21 31.06 14.69 20.08
CA THR A 21 29.71 15.01 19.59
C THR A 21 29.26 13.98 18.57
N PHE A 22 28.02 13.51 18.64
CA PHE A 22 27.45 12.64 17.63
C PHE A 22 26.07 13.15 17.21
N PHE A 23 25.85 13.17 15.90
CA PHE A 23 24.55 13.45 15.31
C PHE A 23 23.55 12.40 15.79
N ARG A 24 22.33 12.80 16.15
CA ARG A 24 21.31 11.84 16.62
C ARG A 24 20.03 11.89 15.83
N PHE A 25 19.44 13.06 15.65
CA PHE A 25 18.11 13.15 15.04
C PHE A 25 18.08 14.23 13.98
N HIS A 26 17.52 13.88 12.82
CA HIS A 26 17.02 14.85 11.87
C HIS A 26 15.52 15.00 12.12
N MET A 27 15.11 16.15 12.64
CA MET A 27 13.71 16.47 12.93
C MET A 27 13.28 17.66 12.08
N PHE A 28 11.99 17.95 12.05
CA PHE A 28 11.42 19.08 11.33
C PHE A 28 10.62 19.95 12.27
N VAL A 29 10.72 21.27 12.10
CA VAL A 29 9.84 22.22 12.79
C VAL A 29 8.40 21.96 12.37
N ASP A 30 7.47 21.89 13.32
CA ASP A 30 6.07 21.65 13.00
C ASP A 30 5.37 22.87 12.39
N GLU A 31 4.08 22.72 12.06
CA GLU A 31 3.28 23.77 11.39
C GLU A 31 3.24 25.09 12.18
N ASP A 32 3.42 25.04 13.50
CA ASP A 32 3.39 26.22 14.39
C ASP A 32 4.66 27.08 14.30
N GLY A 33 5.72 26.58 13.67
CA GLY A 33 6.99 27.29 13.55
C GLY A 33 7.69 27.51 14.89
N PHE A 34 8.54 28.54 14.96
CA PHE A 34 9.13 28.97 16.22
C PHE A 34 8.25 30.00 16.92
N GLN A 35 7.86 29.70 18.15
CA GLN A 35 7.01 30.56 18.98
C GLN A 35 7.88 31.38 19.93
N ILE A 36 8.04 32.66 19.65
CA ILE A 36 8.78 33.58 20.53
C ILE A 36 7.84 34.09 21.63
N GLN A 37 8.16 33.77 22.88
CA GLN A 37 7.49 34.29 24.06
C GLN A 37 8.39 35.32 24.75
N GLN A 38 7.82 36.49 25.03
CA GLN A 38 8.47 37.54 25.81
C GLN A 38 7.64 37.83 27.04
N THR A 39 8.28 37.85 28.20
CA THR A 39 7.72 38.47 29.40
C THR A 39 8.16 39.93 29.45
N GLY A 40 7.45 40.79 30.20
CA GLY A 40 7.80 42.22 30.34
C GLY A 40 9.19 42.49 30.96
N TYR A 41 9.93 41.46 31.34
CA TYR A 41 11.28 41.52 31.90
C TYR A 41 12.25 40.76 30.99
N SER A 42 12.79 41.43 29.96
CA SER A 42 13.99 41.14 29.13
C SER A 42 14.34 39.71 28.65
N ASN A 43 13.69 38.66 29.12
CA ASN A 43 13.98 37.26 28.80
C ASN A 43 13.08 36.84 27.65
N LYS A 44 13.72 36.58 26.50
CA LYS A 44 13.07 36.00 25.32
C LYS A 44 13.19 34.48 25.41
N THR A 45 12.06 33.79 25.45
CA THR A 45 12.02 32.32 25.35
C THR A 45 11.52 31.95 23.97
N CYS A 46 12.18 31.00 23.31
CA CYS A 46 11.72 30.46 22.04
C CYS A 46 11.25 29.03 22.25
N LYS A 47 9.98 28.75 21.97
CA LYS A 47 9.43 27.40 21.98
C LYS A 47 9.35 26.90 20.54
N VAL A 48 9.88 25.71 20.29
CA VAL A 48 9.78 25.03 19.01
C VAL A 48 9.35 23.60 19.27
N LYS A 49 8.42 23.10 18.47
CA LYS A 49 8.05 21.69 18.49
C LYS A 49 8.63 21.03 17.24
N LEU A 50 9.24 19.88 17.47
CA LEU A 50 9.94 19.12 16.44
C LEU A 50 9.19 17.81 16.20
N ILE A 51 8.96 17.49 14.93
CA ILE A 51 8.35 16.25 14.46
C ILE A 51 9.38 15.44 13.68
N ASP A 52 9.22 14.13 13.65
CA ASP A 52 10.08 13.24 12.87
C ASP A 52 9.62 13.18 11.40
N LEU A 53 10.42 12.50 10.57
CA LEU A 53 10.08 12.33 9.16
C LEU A 53 8.79 11.54 8.97
N SER A 54 8.52 10.53 9.81
CA SER A 54 7.31 9.71 9.71
C SER A 54 6.05 10.58 9.84
N LYS A 55 6.04 11.52 10.80
CA LYS A 55 4.94 12.46 10.99
C LYS A 55 4.81 13.44 9.83
N LYS A 56 5.94 13.89 9.26
CA LYS A 56 5.95 14.76 8.07
C LYS A 56 5.39 14.04 6.84
N LEU A 57 5.74 12.76 6.64
CA LEU A 57 5.22 11.93 5.55
C LEU A 57 3.74 11.57 5.71
N ASP A 58 3.22 11.60 6.94
CA ASP A 58 1.79 11.42 7.21
C ASP A 58 0.95 12.67 6.90
N ASP A 59 1.57 13.84 6.78
CA ASP A 59 0.89 15.05 6.34
C ASP A 59 0.69 15.02 4.83
N THR A 60 -0.57 14.88 4.41
CA THR A 60 -0.93 14.83 3.00
C THR A 60 -0.62 16.14 2.30
N LYS A 61 -0.77 17.30 2.96
CA LYS A 61 -0.61 18.62 2.32
C LYS A 61 0.80 18.85 1.77
N LEU A 62 1.81 18.16 2.34
CA LEU A 62 3.21 18.29 1.96
C LEU A 62 3.59 17.41 0.76
N GLN A 63 2.67 16.62 0.22
CA GLN A 63 2.92 15.70 -0.88
C GLN A 63 2.75 16.37 -2.23
N ARG A 64 3.53 15.91 -3.22
CA ARG A 64 3.59 16.50 -4.58
C ARG A 64 2.24 16.59 -5.29
N ASN A 65 1.26 15.75 -4.92
CA ASN A 65 -0.12 15.76 -5.41
C ASN A 65 -1.06 15.25 -4.30
N TRP A 66 -1.45 16.12 -3.36
CA TRP A 66 -2.14 15.72 -2.14
C TRP A 66 -3.66 15.52 -2.31
N THR A 67 -4.26 16.11 -3.34
CA THR A 67 -5.69 15.97 -3.64
C THR A 67 -6.01 14.73 -4.47
N ASP A 68 -5.03 14.22 -5.22
CA ASP A 68 -5.27 13.26 -6.29
C ASP A 68 -4.74 11.87 -5.91
N ALA A 69 -5.61 10.87 -6.03
CA ALA A 69 -5.19 9.49 -5.94
C ALA A 69 -4.28 9.16 -7.14
N GLN A 70 -3.16 8.47 -6.88
CA GLN A 70 -2.28 7.99 -7.94
C GLN A 70 -2.63 6.54 -8.24
N ILE A 71 -2.92 6.27 -9.51
CA ILE A 71 -3.06 4.92 -10.02
C ILE A 71 -1.67 4.43 -10.41
N VAL A 72 -1.28 3.27 -9.87
CA VAL A 72 -0.04 2.57 -10.23
C VAL A 72 -0.43 1.24 -10.85
N VAL A 73 0.19 0.92 -11.98
CA VAL A 73 -0.04 -0.33 -12.73
C VAL A 73 1.27 -1.02 -13.04
N HIS A 74 1.24 -2.35 -13.12
CA HIS A 74 2.40 -3.21 -13.46
C HIS A 74 3.64 -2.88 -12.63
N SER A 75 3.47 -2.79 -11.32
CA SER A 75 4.57 -2.54 -10.38
C SER A 75 4.87 -3.80 -9.59
N VAL A 76 6.10 -3.95 -9.13
CA VAL A 76 6.44 -4.89 -8.07
C VAL A 76 6.43 -4.20 -6.71
N VAL A 77 6.28 -4.96 -5.63
CA VAL A 77 6.29 -4.41 -4.26
C VAL A 77 7.56 -3.61 -4.00
N CYS A 78 8.72 -4.24 -4.20
CA CYS A 78 10.00 -3.61 -3.91
C CYS A 78 11.09 -4.13 -4.85
N ASP A 79 11.70 -3.25 -5.64
CA ASP A 79 12.88 -3.55 -6.45
C ASP A 79 13.84 -2.37 -6.36
N ARG A 80 15.05 -2.64 -5.86
CA ARG A 80 16.11 -1.64 -5.69
C ARG A 80 16.81 -1.30 -7.00
N LEU A 81 16.84 -2.25 -7.95
CA LEU A 81 17.52 -2.10 -9.24
C LEU A 81 16.67 -1.27 -10.22
N HIS A 82 15.35 -1.36 -10.12
CA HIS A 82 14.40 -0.63 -10.97
C HIS A 82 13.38 0.17 -10.12
N PRO A 83 13.81 1.28 -9.48
CA PRO A 83 12.94 2.08 -8.62
C PRO A 83 11.65 2.58 -9.28
N GLU A 84 11.67 2.80 -10.60
CA GLU A 84 10.52 3.24 -11.39
C GLU A 84 9.39 2.21 -11.44
N ASN A 85 9.70 0.92 -11.28
CA ASN A 85 8.73 -0.18 -11.26
C ASN A 85 8.40 -0.62 -9.83
N SER A 86 9.01 0.00 -8.82
CA SER A 86 8.87 -0.38 -7.42
C SER A 86 7.85 0.47 -6.68
N LEU A 87 6.83 -0.18 -6.14
CA LEU A 87 5.75 0.48 -5.40
C LEU A 87 6.24 1.23 -4.16
N VAL A 88 7.21 0.67 -3.41
CA VAL A 88 7.88 1.37 -2.29
C VAL A 88 8.45 2.72 -2.73
N HIS A 89 9.21 2.74 -3.82
CA HIS A 89 9.85 3.95 -4.33
C HIS A 89 8.84 4.95 -4.88
N ILE A 90 7.82 4.48 -5.61
CA ILE A 90 6.74 5.32 -6.13
C ILE A 90 6.01 6.03 -4.98
N ILE A 91 5.61 5.29 -3.92
CA ILE A 91 4.94 5.88 -2.76
C ILE A 91 5.86 6.87 -2.02
N ALA A 92 7.13 6.51 -1.79
CA ALA A 92 8.10 7.37 -1.11
C ALA A 92 8.36 8.68 -1.88
N SER A 93 8.40 8.62 -3.22
CA SER A 93 8.60 9.79 -4.07
C SER A 93 7.48 10.83 -3.94
N ARG A 94 6.24 10.40 -3.65
CA ARG A 94 5.12 11.32 -3.34
C ARG A 94 5.39 12.15 -2.09
N GLY A 95 6.07 11.55 -1.11
CA GLY A 95 6.55 12.20 0.12
C GLY A 95 7.83 13.00 -0.05
N GLY A 96 8.38 13.09 -1.27
CA GLY A 96 9.58 13.85 -1.59
C GLY A 96 10.89 13.13 -1.28
N ILE A 97 10.87 11.81 -1.07
CA ILE A 97 12.07 11.00 -0.81
C ILE A 97 12.60 10.45 -2.13
N GLY A 98 13.88 10.69 -2.43
CA GLY A 98 14.54 10.17 -3.62
C GLY A 98 14.94 8.70 -3.47
N ALA A 99 15.06 7.97 -4.59
CA ALA A 99 15.39 6.55 -4.58
C ALA A 99 16.73 6.23 -3.89
N SER A 100 17.74 7.10 -4.04
CA SER A 100 19.05 6.94 -3.38
C SER A 100 19.01 7.07 -1.86
N GLU A 101 17.91 7.59 -1.31
CA GLU A 101 17.72 7.80 0.13
C GLU A 101 16.96 6.64 0.80
N ILE A 102 16.59 5.62 0.01
CA ILE A 102 15.81 4.47 0.45
C ILE A 102 16.73 3.26 0.53
N ASN A 103 16.75 2.62 1.69
CA ASN A 103 17.34 1.30 1.84
C ASN A 103 16.24 0.25 1.85
N CYS A 104 16.20 -0.60 0.84
CA CYS A 104 15.18 -1.62 0.75
C CYS A 104 15.70 -2.93 0.20
N GLY A 105 14.98 -3.99 0.53
CA GLY A 105 15.15 -5.34 -0.01
C GLY A 105 14.55 -5.52 -1.40
N THR A 106 14.51 -6.77 -1.87
CA THR A 106 13.90 -7.15 -3.15
C THR A 106 12.69 -8.06 -2.91
N LEU A 107 11.50 -7.55 -3.19
CA LEU A 107 10.22 -8.25 -3.09
C LEU A 107 9.53 -8.21 -4.46
N ASN A 108 9.83 -9.20 -5.29
CA ASN A 108 9.35 -9.29 -6.68
C ASN A 108 7.94 -9.88 -6.78
N PHE A 109 7.01 -9.38 -5.97
CA PHE A 109 5.60 -9.72 -6.08
C PHE A 109 4.91 -8.69 -6.98
N ASP A 110 4.23 -9.14 -8.03
CA ASP A 110 3.49 -8.32 -8.96
C ASP A 110 2.25 -7.71 -8.31
N ILE A 111 2.04 -6.43 -8.62
CA ILE A 111 0.89 -5.62 -8.26
C ILE A 111 0.37 -5.02 -9.57
N PRO A 112 -0.60 -5.69 -10.22
CA PRO A 112 -1.13 -5.26 -11.51
C PRO A 112 -1.73 -3.87 -11.45
N TYR A 113 -2.42 -3.56 -10.34
CA TYR A 113 -3.13 -2.31 -10.16
C TYR A 113 -3.27 -1.97 -8.68
N VAL A 114 -2.98 -0.72 -8.32
CA VAL A 114 -3.27 -0.19 -6.99
C VAL A 114 -3.56 1.30 -7.03
N VAL A 115 -4.49 1.73 -6.19
CA VAL A 115 -4.78 3.15 -5.95
C VAL A 115 -4.09 3.58 -4.66
N VAL A 116 -3.17 4.54 -4.79
CA VAL A 116 -2.47 5.20 -3.69
C VAL A 116 -3.17 6.52 -3.42
N ALA A 117 -3.88 6.61 -2.30
CA ALA A 117 -4.73 7.76 -1.96
C ALA A 117 -4.48 8.29 -0.53
N GLY A 118 -3.86 7.48 0.33
CA GLY A 118 -3.44 7.89 1.65
C GLY A 118 -2.13 8.67 1.63
N SER A 119 -1.68 9.07 2.82
CA SER A 119 -0.37 9.67 2.99
C SER A 119 0.75 8.68 2.66
N ALA A 120 1.90 9.18 2.21
CA ALA A 120 3.06 8.33 1.88
C ALA A 120 3.40 7.39 3.07
N TRP A 121 3.36 7.91 4.30
CA TRP A 121 3.59 7.09 5.49
C TRP A 121 2.56 5.98 5.69
N LYS A 122 1.26 6.29 5.64
CA LYS A 122 0.20 5.28 5.84
C LYS A 122 0.23 4.20 4.77
N GLU A 123 0.53 4.59 3.53
CA GLU A 123 0.62 3.69 2.39
C GLU A 123 1.83 2.75 2.53
N LEU A 124 3.01 3.29 2.87
CA LEU A 124 4.21 2.48 3.17
C LEU A 124 4.00 1.54 4.36
N CYS A 125 3.41 2.00 5.46
CA CYS A 125 3.08 1.14 6.60
C CYS A 125 2.09 0.02 6.25
N SER A 126 1.12 0.31 5.38
CA SER A 126 0.13 -0.68 4.96
C SER A 126 0.76 -1.72 4.02
N LEU A 127 1.68 -1.30 3.15
CA LEU A 127 2.49 -2.19 2.32
C LEU A 127 3.41 -3.07 3.20
N ALA A 128 4.12 -2.47 4.15
CA ALA A 128 4.97 -3.20 5.09
C ALA A 128 4.20 -4.27 5.87
N LYS A 129 3.00 -3.95 6.36
CA LYS A 129 2.11 -4.91 7.04
C LYS A 129 1.64 -6.06 6.14
N ALA A 130 1.40 -5.79 4.85
CA ALA A 130 1.01 -6.81 3.89
C ALA A 130 2.13 -7.84 3.68
N TYR A 131 3.38 -7.37 3.63
CA TYR A 131 4.56 -8.20 3.38
C TYR A 131 5.39 -8.54 4.63
N ASN A 132 4.86 -8.32 5.83
CA ASN A 132 5.59 -8.54 7.09
C ASN A 132 6.98 -7.86 7.12
N ALA A 133 7.14 -6.75 6.42
CA ALA A 133 8.35 -5.94 6.42
C ALA A 133 8.33 -4.90 7.55
N VAL A 134 9.49 -4.32 7.80
CA VAL A 134 9.66 -3.16 8.69
C VAL A 134 9.85 -1.92 7.84
N VAL A 135 9.10 -0.86 8.16
CA VAL A 135 9.32 0.48 7.61
C VAL A 135 9.78 1.41 8.73
N GLU A 136 10.88 2.11 8.50
CA GLU A 136 11.47 3.04 9.45
C GLU A 136 11.99 4.30 8.76
N CYS A 137 12.00 5.42 9.48
CA CYS A 137 12.75 6.61 9.11
C CYS A 137 14.01 6.64 9.98
N GLY A 138 15.14 6.29 9.39
CA GLY A 138 16.40 6.08 10.11
C GLY A 138 17.16 7.38 10.37
N LYS A 139 18.17 7.27 11.24
CA LYS A 139 19.17 8.32 11.46
C LYS A 139 20.17 8.42 10.29
N ASP A 140 20.58 7.27 9.75
CA ASP A 140 21.65 7.16 8.76
C ASP A 140 21.11 7.02 7.32
N LEU A 141 19.86 6.57 7.18
CA LEU A 141 19.12 6.44 5.92
C LEU A 141 17.74 7.08 6.10
N THR A 142 17.31 7.89 5.13
CA THR A 142 16.06 8.66 5.21
C THR A 142 14.85 7.74 5.37
N LEU A 143 14.81 6.62 4.65
CA LEU A 143 13.75 5.61 4.74
C LEU A 143 14.35 4.20 4.59
N SER A 144 13.91 3.25 5.40
CA SER A 144 14.20 1.83 5.19
C SER A 144 12.90 1.04 5.02
N PHE A 145 12.92 0.06 4.11
CA PHE A 145 11.88 -0.96 3.92
C PHE A 145 12.56 -2.34 3.84
N ILE A 146 12.70 -3.01 4.97
CA ILE A 146 13.61 -4.17 5.14
C ILE A 146 12.98 -5.27 5.99
N GLU A 147 13.74 -6.34 6.24
CA GLU A 147 13.41 -7.43 7.18
C GLU A 147 12.11 -8.18 6.86
N SER A 148 11.67 -8.15 5.60
CA SER A 148 10.61 -9.03 5.15
C SER A 148 11.11 -10.48 5.15
N PRO A 149 10.38 -11.44 5.76
CA PRO A 149 10.71 -12.86 5.65
C PRO A 149 10.52 -13.40 4.23
N TYR A 150 9.97 -12.58 3.32
CA TYR A 150 9.76 -12.91 1.92
C TYR A 150 10.85 -12.35 1.00
N ASP A 151 11.86 -11.66 1.55
CA ASP A 151 13.05 -11.24 0.81
C ASP A 151 14.11 -12.34 0.85
N LEU A 152 14.25 -13.08 -0.26
CA LEU A 152 15.20 -14.19 -0.37
C LEU A 152 16.65 -13.74 -0.44
N GLN A 153 16.92 -12.46 -0.70
CA GLN A 153 18.27 -11.92 -0.81
C GLN A 153 18.82 -11.45 0.54
N ASN A 154 17.97 -11.32 1.55
CA ASN A 154 18.36 -10.86 2.88
C ASN A 154 18.30 -12.02 3.89
N GLU A 155 19.33 -12.15 4.72
CA GLU A 155 19.28 -13.09 5.84
C GLU A 155 18.37 -12.49 6.92
N TYR A 156 17.13 -12.99 6.99
CA TYR A 156 16.24 -12.69 8.10
C TYR A 156 16.82 -13.29 9.38
N SER A 157 17.44 -12.45 10.20
CA SER A 157 18.01 -12.87 11.47
C SER A 157 16.95 -12.86 12.57
N GLU A 158 16.70 -14.04 13.13
CA GLU A 158 15.94 -14.15 14.37
C GLU A 158 16.82 -13.94 15.61
N GLU A 159 18.11 -13.63 15.47
CA GLU A 159 18.98 -13.51 16.64
C GLU A 159 18.65 -12.28 17.50
N SER A 160 18.79 -12.43 18.81
CA SER A 160 18.58 -11.34 19.74
C SER A 160 19.70 -10.31 19.60
N CYS A 161 19.37 -9.10 19.17
CA CYS A 161 20.35 -8.04 18.91
C CYS A 161 20.92 -7.42 20.20
N PHE A 162 20.25 -7.59 21.34
CA PHE A 162 20.76 -7.25 22.67
C PHE A 162 19.99 -7.97 23.77
N SER A 163 20.49 -7.88 25.00
CA SER A 163 19.81 -8.41 26.17
C SER A 163 19.65 -7.34 27.26
N LEU A 164 18.58 -7.47 28.05
CA LEU A 164 18.36 -6.70 29.28
C LEU A 164 18.18 -7.65 30.46
N ASN A 165 18.89 -7.39 31.54
CA ASN A 165 18.75 -8.13 32.79
C ASN A 165 18.04 -7.32 33.88
N GLU A 166 17.75 -7.98 35.00
CA GLU A 166 17.03 -7.43 36.14
C GLU A 166 17.67 -6.20 36.77
N ASN A 167 18.99 -6.03 36.66
CA ASN A 167 19.70 -4.86 37.19
C ASN A 167 19.61 -3.64 36.27
N GLU A 168 19.32 -3.88 35.00
CA GLU A 168 19.22 -2.84 33.97
C GLU A 168 17.78 -2.35 33.80
N ILE A 169 16.80 -3.18 34.20
CA ILE A 169 15.37 -2.87 34.12
C ILE A 169 14.93 -2.13 35.39
N THR A 170 14.52 -0.89 35.23
CA THR A 170 14.02 -0.03 36.32
C THR A 170 12.55 -0.27 36.64
N HIS A 171 11.75 -0.62 35.64
CA HIS A 171 10.33 -0.94 35.77
C HIS A 171 9.92 -1.94 34.70
N TYR A 172 9.02 -2.86 35.05
CA TYR A 172 8.36 -3.70 34.06
C TYR A 172 6.90 -3.98 34.42
N ARG A 173 6.07 -4.18 33.39
CA ARG A 173 4.68 -4.61 33.52
C ARG A 173 4.37 -5.67 32.48
N PHE A 174 3.83 -6.81 32.90
CA PHE A 174 3.31 -7.83 31.98
C PHE A 174 1.89 -7.49 31.54
N PHE A 175 1.55 -7.76 30.28
CA PHE A 175 0.19 -7.72 29.78
C PHE A 175 -0.12 -8.97 28.97
N ASN A 176 -1.36 -9.44 29.05
CA ASN A 176 -1.83 -10.58 28.28
C ASN A 176 -2.29 -10.12 26.89
N ASN A 177 -1.92 -10.88 25.85
CA ASN A 177 -2.36 -10.63 24.48
C ASN A 177 -3.53 -11.56 24.07
N ARG A 178 -4.23 -12.18 25.03
CA ARG A 178 -5.38 -13.06 24.75
C ARG A 178 -6.45 -12.42 23.87
N ASP A 179 -6.64 -11.11 23.95
CA ASP A 179 -7.61 -10.40 23.11
C ASP A 179 -7.25 -10.41 21.62
N LYS A 180 -6.00 -10.77 21.27
CA LYS A 180 -5.53 -10.94 19.89
C LYS A 180 -5.64 -12.39 19.39
N TYR A 181 -6.03 -13.33 20.26
CA TYR A 181 -6.14 -14.75 19.90
C TYR A 181 -7.25 -14.96 18.87
N ALA A 182 -6.94 -15.77 17.86
CA ALA A 182 -7.86 -16.25 16.86
C ALA A 182 -7.33 -17.55 16.29
N ASN A 183 -8.21 -18.51 16.06
CA ASN A 183 -7.91 -19.82 15.45
C ASN A 183 -8.52 -19.96 14.05
N ASN A 184 -9.07 -18.87 13.53
CA ASN A 184 -9.56 -18.75 12.16
C ASN A 184 -9.24 -17.34 11.63
N VAL A 185 -8.56 -17.27 10.48
CA VAL A 185 -8.24 -16.01 9.81
C VAL A 185 -8.95 -15.95 8.47
N ARG A 186 -9.68 -14.87 8.26
CA ARG A 186 -10.20 -14.46 6.95
C ARG A 186 -9.39 -13.28 6.44
N LEU A 187 -8.61 -13.50 5.39
CA LEU A 187 -7.89 -12.45 4.68
C LEU A 187 -8.73 -11.99 3.49
N LYS A 188 -9.19 -10.74 3.52
CA LYS A 188 -10.04 -10.12 2.51
C LYS A 188 -9.27 -9.07 1.73
N TYR A 189 -9.40 -9.08 0.40
CA TYR A 189 -8.81 -8.05 -0.45
C TYR A 189 -9.59 -7.91 -1.76
N THR A 190 -9.33 -6.82 -2.48
CA THR A 190 -9.77 -6.68 -3.88
C THR A 190 -8.67 -7.26 -4.74
N ARG A 191 -8.98 -8.34 -5.44
CA ARG A 191 -8.05 -9.02 -6.32
C ARG A 191 -8.10 -8.36 -7.70
N TYR A 192 -6.97 -7.86 -8.18
CA TYR A 192 -6.86 -7.26 -9.51
C TYR A 192 -6.18 -8.24 -10.44
N VAL A 193 -6.85 -8.61 -11.53
CA VAL A 193 -6.37 -9.63 -12.45
C VAL A 193 -6.21 -9.01 -13.83
N GLN A 194 -5.02 -9.14 -14.40
CA GLN A 194 -4.77 -8.77 -15.78
C GLN A 194 -5.30 -9.89 -16.70
N THR A 195 -6.07 -9.50 -17.71
CA THR A 195 -6.59 -10.44 -18.71
C THR A 195 -5.70 -10.45 -19.95
N GLU A 196 -5.88 -11.44 -20.83
CA GLU A 196 -5.40 -11.33 -22.20
C GLU A 196 -6.20 -10.27 -22.98
N ARG A 197 -5.74 -9.97 -24.21
CA ARG A 197 -6.46 -9.07 -25.12
C ARG A 197 -7.82 -9.71 -25.49
N GLN A 198 -8.91 -9.01 -25.21
CA GLN A 198 -10.27 -9.49 -25.47
C GLN A 198 -11.22 -8.32 -25.77
N GLU A 199 -12.44 -8.62 -26.20
CA GLU A 199 -13.50 -7.63 -26.39
C GLU A 199 -13.85 -6.99 -25.03
N LEU A 200 -13.70 -5.68 -24.93
CA LEU A 200 -13.97 -4.88 -23.72
C LEU A 200 -15.32 -4.17 -23.78
N TRP A 201 -15.78 -3.86 -24.99
CA TRP A 201 -17.08 -3.23 -25.20
C TRP A 201 -17.63 -3.65 -26.55
N SER A 202 -18.93 -3.85 -26.64
CA SER A 202 -19.65 -4.01 -27.90
C SER A 202 -20.95 -3.23 -27.90
N TYR A 203 -21.24 -2.63 -29.04
CA TYR A 203 -22.45 -1.85 -29.23
C TYR A 203 -23.69 -2.75 -29.14
N SER A 204 -24.64 -2.37 -28.27
CA SER A 204 -25.86 -3.17 -28.06
C SER A 204 -27.12 -2.37 -27.73
N ASP A 205 -27.13 -1.06 -28.03
CA ASP A 205 -28.29 -0.22 -27.71
C ASP A 205 -29.50 -0.55 -28.63
N ALA A 206 -30.70 -0.53 -28.05
CA ALA A 206 -31.96 -0.66 -28.79
C ALA A 206 -32.22 0.55 -29.72
N PRO A 207 -33.01 0.41 -30.79
CA PRO A 207 -33.72 -0.80 -31.24
C PRO A 207 -32.81 -1.84 -31.92
N VAL A 208 -33.26 -3.10 -31.96
CA VAL A 208 -32.58 -4.23 -32.62
C VAL A 208 -33.50 -4.80 -33.70
N TRP A 209 -32.99 -4.97 -34.91
CA TRP A 209 -33.65 -5.65 -36.02
C TRP A 209 -32.98 -7.00 -36.28
N TYR A 210 -33.63 -7.87 -37.05
CA TYR A 210 -33.11 -9.18 -37.41
C TYR A 210 -33.11 -9.32 -38.93
N ASP A 211 -32.07 -9.94 -39.48
CA ASP A 211 -32.00 -10.26 -40.91
C ASP A 211 -32.76 -11.56 -41.23
N GLU A 212 -32.69 -12.01 -42.48
CA GLU A 212 -33.36 -13.22 -42.94
C GLU A 212 -32.89 -14.50 -42.21
N ASP A 213 -31.67 -14.49 -41.66
CA ASP A 213 -31.05 -15.58 -40.88
C ASP A 213 -31.26 -15.43 -39.36
N MET A 214 -32.14 -14.50 -38.94
CA MET A 214 -32.40 -14.17 -37.54
C MET A 214 -31.15 -13.69 -36.77
N GLN A 215 -30.16 -13.11 -37.46
CA GLN A 215 -29.02 -12.46 -36.81
C GLN A 215 -29.38 -11.02 -36.44
N PRO A 216 -29.12 -10.60 -35.19
CA PRO A 216 -29.42 -9.25 -34.75
C PRO A 216 -28.51 -8.23 -35.45
N TYR A 217 -29.08 -7.10 -35.83
CA TYR A 217 -28.35 -5.90 -36.22
C TYR A 217 -29.05 -4.65 -35.70
N TYR A 218 -28.30 -3.58 -35.53
CA TYR A 218 -28.77 -2.31 -34.99
C TYR A 218 -29.00 -1.34 -36.14
N PRO A 219 -30.25 -0.95 -36.45
CA PRO A 219 -30.51 0.08 -37.46
C PRO A 219 -29.96 1.42 -36.98
N PHE A 220 -28.86 1.88 -37.56
CA PHE A 220 -28.32 3.23 -37.38
C PHE A 220 -29.18 4.21 -38.21
N THR A 221 -30.41 4.40 -37.73
CA THR A 221 -31.44 5.35 -38.18
C THR A 221 -31.59 6.47 -37.16
N ASP A 222 -31.82 7.69 -37.62
CA ASP A 222 -32.11 8.89 -36.82
C ASP A 222 -31.05 9.26 -35.76
N ASP A 223 -30.94 10.56 -35.44
CA ASP A 223 -29.98 11.05 -34.44
C ASP A 223 -30.53 10.85 -33.01
N SER A 224 -31.21 9.72 -32.77
CA SER A 224 -31.79 9.35 -31.47
C SER A 224 -30.96 8.32 -30.71
N ARG A 225 -29.99 7.69 -31.38
CA ARG A 225 -29.07 6.73 -30.77
C ARG A 225 -28.05 7.49 -29.92
N LYS A 226 -27.79 7.03 -28.70
CA LYS A 226 -26.87 7.71 -27.78
C LYS A 226 -25.47 7.92 -28.38
N ILE A 227 -24.90 6.89 -29.00
CA ILE A 227 -23.58 6.97 -29.66
C ILE A 227 -23.54 7.93 -30.88
N ILE A 228 -24.70 8.39 -31.36
CA ILE A 228 -24.79 9.38 -32.45
C ILE A 228 -25.05 10.78 -31.88
N SER A 229 -26.01 10.87 -30.94
CA SER A 229 -26.55 12.14 -30.44
C SER A 229 -25.80 12.73 -29.25
N ASP A 230 -25.16 11.88 -28.44
CA ASP A 230 -24.35 12.30 -27.31
C ASP A 230 -22.91 12.46 -27.77
N THR A 231 -22.39 13.69 -27.68
CA THR A 231 -21.01 14.01 -28.03
C THR A 231 -20.03 13.26 -27.14
N ASP A 232 -20.41 12.95 -25.89
CA ASP A 232 -19.55 12.28 -24.93
C ASP A 232 -20.08 10.90 -24.52
N TYR A 233 -20.66 10.13 -25.46
CA TYR A 233 -21.14 8.78 -25.17
C TYR A 233 -20.01 7.90 -24.59
N GLN A 234 -20.23 7.41 -23.38
CA GLN A 234 -19.26 6.61 -22.64
C GLN A 234 -19.46 5.11 -22.91
N ALA A 235 -18.56 4.55 -23.70
CA ALA A 235 -18.42 3.11 -23.92
C ALA A 235 -17.68 2.47 -22.74
N VAL A 236 -18.41 2.18 -21.65
CA VAL A 236 -17.85 1.57 -20.43
C VAL A 236 -17.32 0.16 -20.70
N TYR A 237 -16.09 -0.11 -20.27
CA TYR A 237 -15.43 -1.38 -20.51
C TYR A 237 -15.84 -2.45 -19.49
N THR A 238 -16.01 -3.66 -20.00
CA THR A 238 -16.23 -4.88 -19.22
C THR A 238 -15.40 -6.01 -19.82
N ALA A 239 -14.88 -6.92 -19.00
CA ALA A 239 -14.07 -8.03 -19.51
C ALA A 239 -14.46 -9.34 -18.82
N LYS A 240 -14.27 -10.48 -19.49
CA LYS A 240 -14.54 -11.79 -18.91
C LYS A 240 -13.30 -12.28 -18.16
N ASN A 241 -13.52 -12.84 -16.97
CA ASN A 241 -12.49 -13.57 -16.25
C ASN A 241 -12.34 -15.01 -16.81
N HIS A 242 -11.41 -15.78 -16.27
CA HIS A 242 -11.16 -17.18 -16.65
C HIS A 242 -12.39 -18.11 -16.46
N GLU A 243 -13.35 -17.74 -15.61
CA GLU A 243 -14.62 -18.45 -15.43
C GLU A 243 -15.70 -18.02 -16.43
N GLY A 244 -15.39 -17.09 -17.34
CA GLY A 244 -16.34 -16.52 -18.30
C GLY A 244 -17.28 -15.46 -17.73
N LYS A 245 -17.11 -15.03 -16.47
CA LYS A 245 -17.96 -14.01 -15.83
C LYS A 245 -17.50 -12.62 -16.23
N THR A 246 -18.45 -11.78 -16.63
CA THR A 246 -18.22 -10.36 -16.92
C THR A 246 -17.90 -9.58 -15.64
N ARG A 247 -16.82 -8.81 -15.67
CA ARG A 247 -16.34 -7.95 -14.59
C ARG A 247 -16.11 -6.53 -15.09
N ASN A 248 -16.19 -5.59 -14.17
CA ASN A 248 -15.82 -4.20 -14.44
C ASN A 248 -14.31 -4.11 -14.66
N VAL A 249 -13.93 -3.38 -15.70
CA VAL A 249 -12.56 -3.01 -15.99
C VAL A 249 -12.22 -1.77 -15.16
N VAL A 250 -11.08 -1.79 -14.47
CA VAL A 250 -10.58 -0.62 -13.73
C VAL A 250 -9.46 0.09 -14.47
N TYR A 251 -8.81 -0.62 -15.38
CA TYR A 251 -7.74 -0.10 -16.22
C TYR A 251 -7.67 -0.93 -17.50
N ALA A 252 -7.52 -0.27 -18.64
CA ALA A 252 -7.28 -0.90 -19.92
C ALA A 252 -6.10 -0.26 -20.61
N ASP A 253 -5.35 -1.08 -21.34
CA ASP A 253 -4.29 -0.66 -22.23
C ASP A 253 -4.33 -1.48 -23.52
N SER A 254 -3.38 -1.21 -24.41
CA SER A 254 -3.28 -1.91 -25.69
C SER A 254 -4.62 -1.91 -26.43
N LEU A 255 -5.36 -0.81 -26.38
CA LEU A 255 -6.69 -0.69 -26.98
C LEU A 255 -6.56 -0.63 -28.51
N ASP A 256 -7.62 -1.04 -29.21
CA ASP A 256 -7.75 -0.82 -30.66
C ASP A 256 -7.52 0.66 -31.01
N SER A 257 -6.83 0.91 -32.12
CA SER A 257 -6.79 2.25 -32.71
C SER A 257 -8.13 2.57 -33.37
N GLU A 258 -8.36 3.83 -33.74
CA GLU A 258 -9.57 4.21 -34.50
C GLU A 258 -9.69 3.41 -35.81
N GLN A 259 -8.56 3.16 -36.48
CA GLN A 259 -8.53 2.37 -37.71
C GLN A 259 -8.88 0.90 -37.45
N ASP A 260 -8.33 0.30 -36.39
CA ASP A 260 -8.67 -1.08 -36.00
C ASP A 260 -10.16 -1.21 -35.67
N PHE A 261 -10.71 -0.22 -34.96
CA PHE A 261 -12.12 -0.13 -34.62
C PHE A 261 -13.00 -0.06 -35.87
N LEU A 262 -12.64 0.79 -36.83
CA LEU A 262 -13.32 0.90 -38.13
C LEU A 262 -13.24 -0.39 -38.93
N ASP A 263 -12.06 -1.01 -39.02
CA ASP A 263 -11.84 -2.21 -39.83
C ASP A 263 -12.62 -3.41 -39.27
N ALA A 264 -12.67 -3.54 -37.94
CA ALA A 264 -13.42 -4.58 -37.24
C ALA A 264 -14.94 -4.37 -37.21
N MET A 265 -15.46 -3.21 -37.65
CA MET A 265 -16.92 -3.02 -37.74
C MET A 265 -17.54 -3.93 -38.79
N GLU A 266 -18.61 -4.60 -38.39
CA GLU A 266 -19.45 -5.42 -39.26
C GLU A 266 -20.78 -4.72 -39.52
N VAL A 267 -21.19 -4.67 -40.79
CA VAL A 267 -22.43 -4.03 -41.24
C VAL A 267 -23.21 -4.96 -42.18
N THR A 268 -24.50 -4.72 -42.38
CA THR A 268 -25.35 -5.50 -43.30
C THR A 268 -25.14 -5.12 -44.78
N GLY A 269 -24.47 -4.00 -45.07
CA GLY A 269 -24.13 -3.52 -46.41
C GLY A 269 -22.64 -3.17 -46.54
N GLU A 270 -22.26 -2.32 -47.50
CA GLU A 270 -20.86 -1.87 -47.68
C GLU A 270 -20.53 -0.60 -46.88
N ASP A 271 -21.53 0.22 -46.59
CA ASP A 271 -21.35 1.50 -45.91
C ASP A 271 -21.20 1.32 -44.39
N LYS A 272 -20.06 1.78 -43.86
CA LYS A 272 -19.78 1.83 -42.41
C LYS A 272 -20.17 3.20 -41.83
N PRO A 273 -20.52 3.26 -40.52
CA PRO A 273 -20.70 4.55 -39.84
C PRO A 273 -19.42 5.39 -39.91
N VAL A 274 -19.57 6.70 -40.01
CA VAL A 274 -18.45 7.64 -39.91
C VAL A 274 -18.06 7.77 -38.46
N VAL A 275 -16.79 7.59 -38.10
CA VAL A 275 -16.33 7.88 -36.74
C VAL A 275 -16.13 9.39 -36.60
N ILE A 276 -16.94 10.02 -35.74
CA ILE A 276 -16.85 11.45 -35.43
C ILE A 276 -15.85 11.67 -34.28
N GLN A 277 -15.89 10.78 -33.29
CA GLN A 277 -15.00 10.81 -32.13
C GLN A 277 -14.67 9.38 -31.69
N TYR A 278 -13.40 9.15 -31.39
CA TYR A 278 -12.92 7.91 -30.79
C TYR A 278 -11.75 8.22 -29.85
N ASP A 279 -12.05 8.30 -28.55
CA ASP A 279 -11.08 8.59 -27.52
C ASP A 279 -11.01 7.46 -26.49
N THR A 280 -9.91 6.71 -26.57
CA THR A 280 -9.53 5.62 -25.66
C THR A 280 -8.45 6.04 -24.67
N THR A 281 -8.07 7.32 -24.65
CA THR A 281 -6.88 7.81 -23.95
C THR A 281 -7.21 8.65 -22.72
N THR A 282 -8.34 9.36 -22.72
CA THR A 282 -8.76 10.22 -21.60
C THR A 282 -9.12 9.40 -20.36
N TYR A 283 -9.83 8.29 -20.52
CA TYR A 283 -10.24 7.41 -19.43
C TYR A 283 -9.61 6.03 -19.56
N ARG A 284 -9.45 5.34 -18.43
CA ARG A 284 -8.82 4.00 -18.38
C ARG A 284 -9.83 2.86 -18.30
N ASP A 285 -11.09 3.16 -18.04
CA ASP A 285 -12.17 2.20 -17.84
C ASP A 285 -13.32 2.33 -18.86
N ARG A 286 -13.19 3.26 -19.80
CA ARG A 286 -14.18 3.54 -20.86
C ARG A 286 -13.53 4.29 -22.03
N ALA A 287 -14.18 4.25 -23.19
CA ALA A 287 -13.92 5.16 -24.29
C ALA A 287 -15.01 6.23 -24.41
N ILE A 288 -14.68 7.35 -25.05
CA ILE A 288 -15.68 8.25 -25.65
C ILE A 288 -15.78 7.89 -27.13
N VAL A 289 -16.99 7.56 -27.58
CA VAL A 289 -17.22 7.17 -28.98
C VAL A 289 -18.41 7.92 -29.53
N GLN A 290 -18.24 8.56 -30.69
CA GLN A 290 -19.32 9.15 -31.45
C GLN A 290 -19.28 8.68 -32.89
N LEU A 291 -20.43 8.21 -33.39
CA LEU A 291 -20.62 7.75 -34.76
C LEU A 291 -21.61 8.64 -35.50
N GLY A 292 -21.38 8.83 -36.79
CA GLY A 292 -22.24 9.53 -37.73
C GLY A 292 -22.66 8.61 -38.88
N ARG A 293 -23.64 9.07 -39.67
CA ARG A 293 -24.24 8.26 -40.74
C ARG A 293 -24.12 8.84 -42.16
N ASP A 294 -23.53 10.03 -42.32
CA ASP A 294 -23.41 10.75 -43.60
C ASP A 294 -24.68 10.67 -44.49
N GLY A 295 -25.85 10.79 -43.86
CA GLY A 295 -27.16 10.72 -44.53
C GLY A 295 -27.63 9.33 -44.98
N LYS A 296 -26.87 8.26 -44.73
CA LYS A 296 -27.20 6.88 -45.13
C LYS A 296 -27.86 6.08 -44.02
N LEU A 297 -28.67 5.09 -44.40
CA LEU A 297 -29.19 4.08 -43.51
C LEU A 297 -28.18 2.94 -43.39
N ILE A 298 -27.69 2.66 -42.18
CA ILE A 298 -26.67 1.64 -41.94
C ILE A 298 -27.22 0.59 -40.97
N GLY A 299 -27.09 -0.70 -41.30
CA GLY A 299 -27.35 -1.78 -40.35
C GLY A 299 -26.05 -2.22 -39.70
N LEU A 300 -25.78 -1.79 -38.47
CA LEU A 300 -24.58 -2.19 -37.74
C LEU A 300 -24.80 -3.57 -37.13
N ARG A 301 -24.00 -4.58 -37.53
CA ARG A 301 -23.99 -5.89 -36.88
C ARG A 301 -23.11 -5.88 -35.64
N LYS A 302 -21.91 -5.31 -35.76
CA LYS A 302 -20.92 -5.27 -34.68
C LYS A 302 -20.08 -4.01 -34.75
N ALA A 303 -19.95 -3.33 -33.62
CA ALA A 303 -18.85 -2.42 -33.32
C ALA A 303 -18.34 -2.77 -31.93
N SER A 304 -17.04 -2.99 -31.80
CA SER A 304 -16.45 -3.46 -30.56
C SER A 304 -15.08 -2.86 -30.33
N ILE A 305 -14.75 -2.59 -29.07
CA ILE A 305 -13.41 -2.18 -28.66
C ILE A 305 -12.74 -3.37 -27.99
N THR A 306 -11.58 -3.75 -28.51
CA THR A 306 -10.74 -4.82 -27.99
C THR A 306 -9.53 -4.22 -27.29
N GLY A 307 -9.07 -4.85 -26.23
CA GLY A 307 -7.88 -4.43 -25.52
C GLY A 307 -7.52 -5.38 -24.41
N ARG A 308 -6.44 -5.04 -23.72
CA ARG A 308 -6.03 -5.75 -22.51
C ARG A 308 -6.57 -4.99 -21.31
N ALA A 309 -7.17 -5.71 -20.37
CA ALA A 309 -7.81 -5.12 -19.21
C ALA A 309 -7.23 -5.64 -17.90
N ILE A 310 -7.36 -4.83 -16.87
CA ILE A 310 -7.27 -5.23 -15.47
C ILE A 310 -8.68 -5.16 -14.90
N ILE A 311 -9.16 -6.30 -14.41
CA ILE A 311 -10.48 -6.43 -13.79
C ILE A 311 -10.37 -6.49 -12.28
N SER A 312 -11.39 -5.96 -11.60
CA SER A 312 -11.49 -6.06 -10.13
C SER A 312 -12.41 -7.18 -9.70
N GLU A 313 -11.89 -8.10 -8.88
CA GLU A 313 -12.67 -9.11 -8.16
C GLU A 313 -12.83 -8.67 -6.69
N THR A 314 -13.92 -7.94 -6.43
CA THR A 314 -14.21 -7.41 -5.10
C THR A 314 -14.57 -8.51 -4.10
N ASN A 315 -14.18 -8.33 -2.84
CA ASN A 315 -14.47 -9.25 -1.73
C ASN A 315 -13.84 -10.64 -1.84
N TYR A 316 -12.80 -10.81 -2.65
CA TYR A 316 -12.00 -12.03 -2.65
C TYR A 316 -11.50 -12.30 -1.22
N SER A 317 -11.58 -13.55 -0.78
CA SER A 317 -11.30 -13.94 0.60
C SER A 317 -10.57 -15.27 0.64
N VAL A 318 -9.47 -15.30 1.38
CA VAL A 318 -8.74 -16.52 1.73
C VAL A 318 -9.03 -16.86 3.19
N PHE A 319 -9.34 -18.13 3.45
CA PHE A 319 -9.69 -18.61 4.78
C PHE A 319 -8.69 -19.67 5.22
N VAL A 320 -8.09 -19.47 6.39
CA VAL A 320 -7.20 -20.45 7.02
C VAL A 320 -7.66 -20.66 8.46
N LYS A 321 -7.75 -21.91 8.88
CA LYS A 321 -8.24 -22.32 10.19
C LYS A 321 -7.32 -23.37 10.81
N ASP A 322 -7.33 -23.42 12.13
CA ASP A 322 -6.70 -24.48 12.91
C ASP A 322 -7.81 -25.33 13.55
N ASP A 323 -8.06 -26.52 12.99
CA ASP A 323 -9.19 -27.35 13.40
C ASP A 323 -9.01 -27.93 14.81
N ASP A 324 -7.77 -28.18 15.24
CA ASP A 324 -7.46 -28.69 16.58
C ASP A 324 -7.70 -27.62 17.64
N GLU A 325 -7.24 -26.39 17.38
CA GLU A 325 -7.52 -25.23 18.24
C GLU A 325 -9.00 -24.87 18.29
N ILE A 326 -9.73 -25.01 17.18
CA ILE A 326 -11.20 -24.80 17.14
C ILE A 326 -11.91 -25.86 17.98
N ALA A 327 -11.49 -27.13 17.90
CA ALA A 327 -12.06 -28.19 18.72
C ALA A 327 -11.82 -27.95 20.22
N ALA A 328 -10.66 -27.42 20.59
CA ALA A 328 -10.29 -27.16 21.99
C ALA A 328 -10.93 -25.88 22.58
N HIS A 329 -11.08 -24.82 21.77
CA HIS A 329 -11.38 -23.47 22.27
C HIS A 329 -12.61 -22.82 21.62
N GLY A 330 -13.28 -23.50 20.70
CA GLY A 330 -14.36 -22.93 19.89
C GLY A 330 -13.83 -21.99 18.81
N GLN A 331 -14.68 -21.61 17.85
CA GLN A 331 -14.26 -20.79 16.72
C GLN A 331 -14.14 -19.30 17.10
N ILE A 332 -12.95 -18.73 16.88
CA ILE A 332 -12.67 -17.30 17.06
C ILE A 332 -12.02 -16.75 15.79
N VAL A 333 -12.74 -15.84 15.13
CA VAL A 333 -12.39 -15.36 13.79
C VAL A 333 -11.72 -13.99 13.82
N LYS A 334 -10.61 -13.84 13.10
CA LYS A 334 -9.98 -12.56 12.80
C LYS A 334 -10.16 -12.22 11.32
N ASN A 335 -10.76 -11.06 11.05
CA ASN A 335 -10.85 -10.51 9.71
C ASN A 335 -9.66 -9.56 9.46
N VAL A 336 -8.88 -9.82 8.43
CA VAL A 336 -7.77 -8.98 7.98
C VAL A 336 -8.10 -8.45 6.61
N THR A 337 -7.95 -7.15 6.40
CA THR A 337 -8.13 -6.54 5.07
C THR A 337 -6.79 -6.00 4.59
N SER A 338 -6.45 -6.29 3.33
CA SER A 338 -5.27 -5.72 2.67
C SER A 338 -5.66 -5.22 1.28
N LYS A 339 -4.98 -4.18 0.80
CA LYS A 339 -5.09 -3.72 -0.59
C LYS A 339 -3.85 -3.99 -1.44
N PHE A 340 -2.77 -4.45 -0.82
CA PHE A 340 -1.47 -4.69 -1.45
C PHE A 340 -1.15 -6.18 -1.53
N LEU A 341 -2.15 -7.06 -1.40
CA LEU A 341 -1.88 -8.50 -1.47
C LEU A 341 -1.66 -8.89 -2.94
N SER A 342 -0.66 -9.73 -3.18
CA SER A 342 -0.37 -10.29 -4.49
C SER A 342 -0.89 -11.73 -4.61
N ASP A 343 -1.20 -12.13 -5.84
CA ASP A 343 -1.58 -13.50 -6.23
C ASP A 343 -0.38 -14.37 -6.61
N ASP A 344 0.83 -13.80 -6.60
CA ASP A 344 2.04 -14.51 -6.96
C ASP A 344 2.33 -15.69 -6.03
N LEU A 345 3.24 -16.54 -6.49
CA LEU A 345 3.74 -17.66 -5.71
C LEU A 345 4.95 -17.23 -4.87
N PHE A 346 5.01 -17.72 -3.64
CA PHE A 346 6.20 -17.72 -2.81
C PHE A 346 6.57 -19.17 -2.49
N GLU A 347 7.78 -19.61 -2.85
CA GLU A 347 8.23 -21.00 -2.67
C GLU A 347 7.25 -22.05 -3.24
N ASN A 348 6.62 -21.75 -4.40
CA ASN A 348 5.58 -22.56 -5.07
C ASN A 348 4.21 -22.65 -4.35
N GLU A 349 3.97 -21.86 -3.31
CA GLU A 349 2.66 -21.72 -2.66
C GLU A 349 2.03 -20.36 -3.02
N PRO A 350 0.70 -20.25 -3.20
CA PRO A 350 0.04 -18.95 -3.33
C PRO A 350 0.38 -18.03 -2.14
N PHE A 351 0.93 -16.84 -2.42
CA PHE A 351 1.38 -15.92 -1.39
C PHE A 351 0.25 -15.52 -0.44
N CYS A 352 -0.96 -15.32 -0.96
CA CYS A 352 -2.14 -14.97 -0.18
C CYS A 352 -2.49 -16.03 0.88
N GLU A 353 -2.30 -17.32 0.58
CA GLU A 353 -2.50 -18.43 1.51
C GLU A 353 -1.40 -18.47 2.56
N ARG A 354 -0.13 -18.36 2.13
CA ARG A 354 1.02 -18.31 3.03
C ARG A 354 0.89 -17.16 4.04
N ARG A 355 0.51 -15.97 3.56
CA ARG A 355 0.30 -14.79 4.40
C ARG A 355 -0.80 -14.99 5.43
N ALA A 356 -1.88 -15.69 5.08
CA ALA A 356 -2.96 -16.02 6.00
C ALA A 356 -2.54 -17.06 7.05
N LYS A 357 -1.74 -18.07 6.66
CA LYS A 357 -1.11 -19.04 7.59
C LYS A 357 -0.18 -18.35 8.59
N ASP A 358 0.66 -17.44 8.12
CA ASP A 358 1.57 -16.68 8.98
C ASP A 358 0.81 -15.81 9.99
N GLU A 359 -0.32 -15.22 9.57
CA GLU A 359 -1.20 -14.47 10.48
C GLU A 359 -1.87 -15.37 11.52
N LEU A 360 -2.39 -16.53 11.10
CA LEU A 360 -3.01 -17.51 11.98
C LEU A 360 -2.00 -17.99 13.03
N LYS A 361 -0.77 -18.33 12.60
CA LYS A 361 0.31 -18.72 13.50
C LYS A 361 0.61 -17.65 14.55
N LYS A 362 0.60 -16.36 14.17
CA LYS A 362 0.75 -15.24 15.13
C LYS A 362 -0.42 -15.16 16.11
N CYS A 363 -1.64 -15.41 15.66
CA CYS A 363 -2.85 -15.33 16.49
C CYS A 363 -2.97 -16.53 17.45
N VAL A 364 -2.69 -17.74 17.01
CA VAL A 364 -2.67 -18.94 17.86
C VAL A 364 -1.56 -18.84 18.89
N ASN A 365 -0.36 -18.43 18.48
CA ASN A 365 0.77 -18.20 19.38
C ASN A 365 0.70 -16.85 20.11
N CYS A 366 -0.50 -16.36 20.47
CA CYS A 366 -0.65 -15.12 21.23
C CYS A 366 0.02 -15.22 22.60
N LYS A 367 1.31 -14.88 22.65
CA LYS A 367 2.07 -14.77 23.88
C LYS A 367 1.88 -13.35 24.44
N GLY A 368 1.77 -13.25 25.77
CA GLY A 368 1.72 -11.94 26.43
C GLY A 368 2.98 -11.11 26.18
N GLY A 369 2.92 -9.81 26.46
CA GLY A 369 4.04 -8.90 26.28
C GLY A 369 4.47 -8.22 27.57
N TYR A 370 5.51 -7.41 27.47
CA TYR A 370 6.00 -6.60 28.57
C TYR A 370 6.14 -5.14 28.14
N TYR A 371 5.82 -4.24 29.06
CA TYR A 371 6.32 -2.89 29.05
C TYR A 371 7.57 -2.85 29.94
N LEU A 372 8.66 -2.27 29.46
CA LEU A 372 9.94 -2.18 30.14
C LEU A 372 10.43 -0.73 30.17
N THR A 373 11.08 -0.33 31.25
CA THR A 373 11.79 0.95 31.35
C THR A 373 13.21 0.71 31.85
N THR A 374 14.18 1.37 31.23
CA THR A 374 15.60 1.34 31.64
C THR A 374 16.22 2.73 31.52
N PHE A 375 17.29 3.00 32.28
CA PHE A 375 18.12 4.19 32.09
C PHE A 375 19.22 3.99 31.04
N LEU A 376 19.36 2.77 30.50
CA LEU A 376 20.28 2.52 29.39
C LEU A 376 19.80 3.24 28.13
N PRO A 377 20.68 3.96 27.42
CA PRO A 377 20.37 4.52 26.11
C PRO A 377 20.40 3.39 25.07
N LEU A 378 19.26 2.75 24.83
CA LEU A 378 19.10 1.65 23.88
C LEU A 378 19.03 2.14 22.42
N ILE A 379 19.93 3.04 22.07
CA ILE A 379 19.98 3.78 20.79
C ILE A 379 20.16 2.88 19.56
N HIS A 380 20.65 1.66 19.75
CA HIS A 380 20.84 0.66 18.69
C HIS A 380 19.64 -0.29 18.56
N ALA A 381 18.71 -0.27 19.51
CA ALA A 381 17.49 -1.06 19.42
C ALA A 381 16.60 -0.55 18.28
N ARG A 382 15.88 -1.47 17.66
CA ARG A 382 14.99 -1.23 16.52
C ARG A 382 13.66 -1.92 16.75
N VAL A 383 12.57 -1.28 16.31
CA VAL A 383 11.26 -1.94 16.25
C VAL A 383 11.34 -3.08 15.23
N GLY A 384 10.79 -4.25 15.56
CA GLY A 384 10.89 -5.47 14.76
C GLY A 384 12.02 -6.41 15.21
N ALA A 385 13.08 -5.89 15.82
CA ALA A 385 14.21 -6.69 16.25
C ALA A 385 13.89 -7.57 17.48
N PHE A 386 14.60 -8.69 17.59
CA PHE A 386 14.54 -9.57 18.75
C PHE A 386 15.50 -9.10 19.84
N MET A 387 15.09 -9.26 21.09
CA MET A 387 15.93 -9.02 22.26
C MET A 387 15.66 -10.07 23.32
N ASP A 388 16.64 -10.28 24.20
CA ASP A 388 16.53 -11.19 25.32
C ASP A 388 16.27 -10.44 26.61
N ILE A 389 15.24 -10.81 27.37
CA ILE A 389 14.97 -10.20 28.68
C ILE A 389 15.07 -11.21 29.80
N ARG A 390 15.72 -10.82 30.89
CA ARG A 390 15.73 -11.57 32.15
C ARG A 390 15.08 -10.71 33.22
N LEU A 391 13.94 -11.19 33.71
CA LEU A 391 13.19 -10.54 34.79
C LEU A 391 13.47 -11.25 36.12
N ASN A 392 13.45 -10.47 37.20
CA ASN A 392 13.82 -10.95 38.53
C ASN A 392 13.00 -12.19 38.95
N GLY A 393 13.67 -13.18 39.52
CA GLY A 393 13.05 -14.43 39.99
C GLY A 393 12.71 -15.46 38.91
N GLN A 394 13.06 -15.25 37.64
CA GLN A 394 12.89 -16.24 36.57
C GLN A 394 14.21 -16.79 36.08
N SER A 395 14.29 -18.11 35.91
CA SER A 395 15.45 -18.77 35.33
C SER A 395 15.44 -18.60 33.80
N GLY A 396 16.48 -17.96 33.27
CA GLY A 396 16.74 -17.86 31.83
C GLY A 396 16.23 -16.58 31.18
N PHE A 397 16.80 -16.27 30.01
CA PHE A 397 16.35 -15.19 29.17
C PHE A 397 15.09 -15.59 28.40
N LYS A 398 14.18 -14.63 28.23
CA LYS A 398 13.02 -14.74 27.37
C LYS A 398 13.28 -13.93 26.11
N LYS A 399 13.22 -14.58 24.96
CA LYS A 399 13.22 -13.92 23.67
C LYS A 399 11.91 -13.16 23.47
N VAL A 400 12.03 -11.88 23.14
CA VAL A 400 10.92 -10.98 22.87
C VAL A 400 11.22 -10.15 21.63
N ARG A 401 10.18 -9.66 20.96
CA ARG A 401 10.30 -8.77 19.81
C ARG A 401 9.88 -7.38 20.21
N ILE A 402 10.63 -6.36 19.80
CA ILE A 402 10.33 -4.97 20.08
C ILE A 402 9.20 -4.51 19.17
N ASP A 403 8.06 -4.13 19.75
CA ASP A 403 6.93 -3.58 19.00
C ASP A 403 6.92 -2.04 19.03
N GLU A 404 7.47 -1.44 20.10
CA GLU A 404 7.58 0.01 20.25
C GLU A 404 8.80 0.37 21.11
N LEU A 405 9.47 1.47 20.77
CA LEU A 405 10.61 2.01 21.52
C LEU A 405 10.51 3.53 21.58
N THR A 406 10.54 4.08 22.79
CA THR A 406 10.48 5.52 23.05
C THR A 406 11.66 5.95 23.93
N PHE A 407 12.37 7.00 23.53
CA PHE A 407 13.41 7.63 24.34
C PHE A 407 12.88 8.91 24.98
N ARG A 408 13.02 9.05 26.29
CA ARG A 408 12.60 10.24 27.03
C ARG A 408 13.79 10.92 27.67
N TYR A 409 13.93 12.21 27.39
CA TYR A 409 14.86 13.10 28.06
C TYR A 409 14.08 14.27 28.67
N LYS A 410 14.34 14.55 29.94
CA LYS A 410 13.86 15.76 30.61
C LYS A 410 15.04 16.38 31.34
N LYS A 411 15.09 17.71 31.38
CA LYS A 411 16.21 18.47 31.96
C LYS A 411 16.53 18.08 33.42
N GLU A 412 15.50 17.70 34.18
CA GLU A 412 15.59 17.46 35.62
C GLU A 412 15.46 15.97 36.00
N ASP A 413 15.24 15.08 35.01
CA ASP A 413 15.11 13.63 35.25
C ASP A 413 16.24 12.85 34.55
N ALA A 414 16.49 11.63 35.01
CA ALA A 414 17.33 10.70 34.27
C ALA A 414 16.72 10.39 32.89
N PHE A 415 17.59 10.22 31.89
CA PHE A 415 17.19 9.69 30.59
C PHE A 415 16.56 8.31 30.76
N SER A 416 15.44 8.03 30.08
CA SER A 416 14.84 6.69 30.08
C SER A 416 14.54 6.19 28.66
N SER A 417 14.75 4.89 28.47
CA SER A 417 14.22 4.14 27.32
C SER A 417 13.00 3.35 27.79
N GLU A 418 11.88 3.53 27.12
CA GLU A 418 10.62 2.82 27.33
C GLU A 418 10.36 1.90 26.15
N ILE A 419 10.05 0.64 26.41
CA ILE A 419 9.97 -0.40 25.38
C ILE A 419 8.71 -1.22 25.58
N TRP A 420 7.98 -1.45 24.50
CA TRP A 420 6.92 -2.46 24.45
C TRP A 420 7.42 -3.65 23.65
N VAL A 421 7.33 -4.83 24.24
CA VAL A 421 7.84 -6.07 23.64
C VAL A 421 6.79 -7.17 23.71
N THR A 422 6.66 -7.95 22.63
CA THR A 422 5.81 -9.16 22.60
C THR A 422 6.69 -10.39 22.71
N ARG A 423 6.29 -11.36 23.52
CA ARG A 423 7.00 -12.64 23.61
C ARG A 423 6.88 -13.41 22.29
N VAL A 424 7.98 -14.06 21.91
CA VAL A 424 8.10 -14.78 20.64
C VAL A 424 8.00 -16.26 20.88
#